data_AF-D6BIX3-F1
#
_entry.id   AF-D6BIX3-F1
#
_cell.length_a   1.000
_cell.length_b   1.000
_cell.length_c   1.000
_cell.angle_alpha   90.00
_cell.angle_beta   90.00
_cell.angle_gamma   90.00
#
_symmetry.space_group_name_H-M   'P 1'
#
loop_
_entity.id
_entity.type
_entity.pdbx_description
1 polymer ?
#
loop_
_entity_poly.entity_id
_entity_poly.type
_entity_poly.pdbx_seq_one_letter_code
_entity_poly.pdbx_strand_id
1 'polypeptide(L)'
;MGTDWVNYQYFYDCKVPYIGLRNLYDNSFMFSSEKAFMLLNVLFYNLGFSYELFVGIIISFSIFFILKFIEERTDNFYFSFFLSIVIFLLGYSLEPVLRQLIALTLIVIGFKYIEKRCFFKYLLIIILAVQFHLSAFIAFPLYFLEKIKLDKKRYLFIFIGVYISILLISNIFLELTSVFPKLLKYEHYFLSSRYGLSRNRSILGEIYHIILIIVYGYIVFYGYNFSKKKKN
;
A
#
# COMPACT_ATOMS: atom_id res chain seq x y z
N MET A 1 14.89 1.69 6.43
CA MET A 1 14.68 3.13 6.49
C MET A 1 15.45 3.69 5.31
N GLY A 2 14.67 4.18 4.35
CA GLY A 2 14.75 3.74 2.95
C GLY A 2 15.60 4.63 2.05
N THR A 3 16.52 4.01 1.29
CA THR A 3 17.26 4.63 0.19
C THR A 3 16.43 4.76 -1.09
N ASP A 4 15.13 4.41 -1.04
CA ASP A 4 14.24 4.39 -2.20
C ASP A 4 14.13 5.75 -2.89
N TRP A 5 14.06 6.84 -2.13
CA TRP A 5 14.01 8.19 -2.71
C TRP A 5 15.28 8.54 -3.48
N VAL A 6 16.45 8.09 -3.02
CA VAL A 6 17.74 8.23 -3.73
C VAL A 6 17.72 7.44 -5.03
N ASN A 7 17.15 6.24 -5.00
CA ASN A 7 17.00 5.41 -6.20
C ASN A 7 16.05 6.05 -7.22
N TYR A 8 14.95 6.65 -6.78
CA TYR A 8 14.02 7.37 -7.64
C TYR A 8 14.66 8.63 -8.24
N GLN A 9 15.38 9.41 -7.44
CA GLN A 9 16.09 10.59 -7.92
C GLN A 9 17.17 10.21 -8.93
N TYR A 10 18.02 9.23 -8.59
CA TYR A 10 19.04 8.73 -9.51
C TYR A 10 18.43 8.21 -10.82
N PHE A 11 17.29 7.51 -10.75
CA PHE A 11 16.58 7.07 -11.94
C PHE A 11 16.09 8.27 -12.77
N TYR A 12 15.44 9.26 -12.14
CA TYR A 12 14.92 10.44 -12.81
C TYR A 12 16.01 11.30 -13.46
N ASP A 13 17.08 11.59 -12.73
CA ASP A 13 18.12 12.50 -13.20
C ASP A 13 19.11 11.82 -14.16
N CYS A 14 19.45 10.54 -13.91
CA CYS A 14 20.53 9.87 -14.63
C CYS A 14 20.09 8.80 -15.63
N LYS A 15 18.86 8.26 -15.54
CA LYS A 15 18.41 7.16 -16.42
C LYS A 15 17.31 7.59 -17.39
N VAL A 16 16.31 8.34 -16.92
CA VAL A 16 15.19 8.85 -17.75
C VAL A 16 15.64 9.62 -19.00
N PRO A 17 16.72 10.43 -19.00
CA PRO A 17 17.16 11.14 -20.22
C PRO A 17 17.46 10.21 -21.40
N TYR A 18 17.80 8.95 -21.11
CA TYR A 18 18.14 7.92 -22.12
C TYR A 18 16.96 6.99 -22.45
N ILE A 19 15.79 7.20 -21.84
CA ILE A 19 14.61 6.35 -22.01
C ILE A 19 13.60 7.09 -22.91
N GLY A 20 13.54 6.67 -24.18
CA GLY A 20 12.48 7.10 -25.09
C GLY A 20 11.17 6.35 -24.86
N LEU A 21 10.06 6.85 -25.43
CA LEU A 21 8.75 6.17 -25.38
C LEU A 21 8.79 4.76 -25.97
N ARG A 22 9.65 4.52 -26.97
CA ARG A 22 9.83 3.20 -27.61
C ARG A 22 10.51 2.19 -26.66
N ASN A 23 11.28 2.69 -25.71
CA ASN A 23 12.07 1.90 -24.77
C ASN A 23 11.27 1.49 -23.52
N LEU A 24 10.02 1.95 -23.36
CA LEU A 24 9.20 1.64 -22.19
C LEU A 24 8.96 0.14 -22.01
N TYR A 25 8.93 -0.65 -23.09
CA TYR A 25 8.74 -2.10 -23.03
C TYR A 25 10.04 -2.89 -22.85
N ASP A 26 11.18 -2.22 -22.86
CA ASP A 26 12.45 -2.89 -22.57
C ASP A 26 12.51 -3.28 -21.08
N ASN A 27 12.93 -4.52 -20.84
CA ASN A 27 13.04 -5.09 -19.50
C ASN A 27 14.40 -4.80 -18.85
N SER A 28 15.35 -4.21 -19.58
CA SER A 28 16.69 -3.85 -19.11
C SER A 28 16.71 -2.70 -18.09
N PHE A 29 15.69 -1.85 -18.09
CA PHE A 29 15.64 -0.65 -17.25
C PHE A 29 15.20 -0.94 -15.81
N MET A 30 15.70 -0.10 -14.89
CA MET A 30 15.20 -0.05 -13.52
C MET A 30 13.71 0.30 -13.52
N PHE A 31 12.92 -0.37 -12.68
CA PHE A 31 11.46 -0.26 -12.64
C PHE A 31 10.71 -0.73 -13.90
N SER A 32 11.34 -1.56 -14.76
CA SER A 32 10.70 -2.10 -15.97
C SER A 32 9.41 -2.89 -15.72
N SER A 33 9.18 -3.39 -14.51
CA SER A 33 7.90 -4.01 -14.13
C SER A 33 6.76 -3.02 -13.89
N GLU A 34 7.05 -1.73 -13.71
CA GLU A 34 6.10 -0.69 -13.30
C GLU A 34 6.03 0.39 -14.38
N LYS A 35 5.44 0.00 -15.51
CA LYS A 35 5.44 0.77 -16.77
C LYS A 35 4.84 2.16 -16.64
N ALA A 36 3.78 2.32 -15.84
CA ALA A 36 3.16 3.63 -15.64
C ALA A 36 4.05 4.55 -14.81
N PHE A 37 4.82 4.01 -13.87
CA PHE A 37 5.81 4.80 -13.15
C PHE A 37 6.93 5.29 -14.07
N MET A 38 7.48 4.41 -14.92
CA MET A 38 8.48 4.82 -15.93
C MET A 38 7.94 5.92 -16.86
N LEU A 39 6.75 5.72 -17.42
CA LEU A 39 6.11 6.68 -18.30
C LEU A 39 5.91 8.03 -17.60
N LEU A 40 5.46 8.03 -16.35
CA LEU A 40 5.26 9.24 -15.57
C LEU A 40 6.57 10.03 -15.40
N ASN A 41 7.67 9.35 -15.07
CA ASN A 41 8.98 9.99 -14.95
C ASN A 41 9.43 10.61 -16.30
N VAL A 42 9.29 9.88 -17.41
CA VAL A 42 9.61 10.37 -18.76
C VAL A 42 8.78 11.61 -19.12
N LEU A 43 7.48 11.61 -18.78
CA LEU A 43 6.60 12.75 -19.06
C LEU A 43 7.04 14.00 -18.29
N PHE A 44 7.26 13.90 -16.98
CA PHE A 44 7.67 15.05 -16.17
C PHE A 44 9.06 15.56 -16.54
N TYR A 45 9.99 14.66 -16.87
CA TYR A 45 11.33 15.04 -17.33
C TYR A 45 11.27 15.81 -18.65
N ASN A 46 10.50 15.32 -19.62
CA ASN A 46 10.33 15.98 -20.92
C ASN A 46 9.60 17.33 -20.83
N LEU A 47 8.78 17.52 -19.79
CA LEU A 47 8.16 18.81 -19.48
C LEU A 47 9.11 19.78 -18.78
N GLY A 48 10.34 19.36 -18.45
CA GLY A 48 11.38 20.19 -17.85
C GLY A 48 11.26 20.37 -16.33
N PHE A 49 10.49 19.51 -15.65
CA PHE A 49 10.40 19.57 -14.18
C PHE A 49 11.66 19.00 -13.52
N SER A 50 12.12 19.64 -12.44
CA SER A 50 13.09 19.01 -11.54
C SER A 50 12.44 17.82 -10.81
N TYR A 51 13.27 16.89 -10.32
CA TYR A 51 12.79 15.74 -9.57
C TYR A 51 11.94 16.16 -8.35
N GLU A 52 12.35 17.20 -7.63
CA GLU A 52 11.65 17.70 -6.43
C GLU A 52 10.27 18.25 -6.79
N LEU A 53 10.15 19.01 -7.88
CA LEU A 53 8.86 19.52 -8.34
C LEU A 53 7.95 18.38 -8.79
N PHE A 54 8.48 17.41 -9.54
CA PHE A 54 7.75 16.21 -9.93
C PHE A 54 7.20 15.47 -8.71
N VAL A 55 8.05 15.13 -7.74
CA VAL A 55 7.65 14.41 -6.53
C VAL A 55 6.66 15.23 -5.70
N GLY A 56 6.90 16.54 -5.55
CA GLY A 56 6.00 17.45 -4.85
C GLY A 56 4.59 17.43 -5.42
N ILE A 57 4.45 17.53 -6.75
CA ILE A 57 3.15 17.47 -7.44
C ILE A 57 2.45 16.14 -7.17
N ILE A 58 3.16 15.03 -7.26
CA ILE A 58 2.57 13.69 -7.04
C ILE A 58 2.16 13.48 -5.59
N ILE A 59 2.98 13.90 -4.63
CA ILE A 59 2.64 13.82 -3.20
C ILE A 59 1.42 14.71 -2.90
N SER A 60 1.40 15.96 -3.38
CA SER A 60 0.27 16.86 -3.19
C SER A 60 -1.02 16.30 -3.79
N PHE A 61 -0.96 15.76 -5.02
CA PHE A 61 -2.09 15.08 -5.65
C PHE A 61 -2.58 13.90 -4.78
N SER A 62 -1.66 13.05 -4.34
CA SER A 62 -1.99 11.85 -3.56
C SER A 62 -2.63 12.19 -2.22
N ILE A 63 -2.02 13.13 -1.48
CA ILE A 63 -2.55 13.61 -0.20
C ILE A 63 -3.92 14.23 -0.40
N PHE A 64 -4.13 15.07 -1.43
CA PHE A 64 -5.42 15.69 -1.69
C PHE A 64 -6.54 14.64 -1.85
N PHE A 65 -6.35 13.63 -2.69
CA PHE A 65 -7.37 12.60 -2.91
C PHE A 65 -7.61 11.72 -1.69
N ILE A 66 -6.57 11.38 -0.94
CA ILE A 66 -6.70 10.62 0.31
C ILE A 66 -7.47 11.43 1.36
N LEU A 67 -7.12 12.71 1.56
CA LEU A 67 -7.78 13.58 2.52
C LEU A 67 -9.24 13.85 2.14
N LYS A 68 -9.51 14.10 0.87
CA LYS A 68 -10.89 14.24 0.36
C LYS A 68 -11.71 12.99 0.64
N PHE A 69 -11.15 11.80 0.41
CA PHE A 69 -11.83 10.54 0.75
C PHE A 69 -12.11 10.43 2.25
N ILE A 70 -11.15 10.78 3.11
CA ILE A 70 -11.33 10.76 4.57
C ILE A 70 -12.45 11.72 4.99
N GLU A 71 -12.45 12.95 4.48
CA GLU A 71 -13.46 13.97 4.76
C GLU A 71 -14.87 13.48 4.40
N GLU A 72 -15.06 12.93 3.21
CA GLU A 72 -16.36 12.44 2.74
C GLU A 72 -16.88 11.25 3.60
N ARG A 73 -15.98 10.44 4.14
CA ARG A 73 -16.32 9.13 4.73
C ARG A 73 -16.31 9.08 6.24
N THR A 74 -15.74 10.05 6.91
CA THR A 74 -15.64 10.07 8.37
C THR A 74 -16.68 11.00 8.99
N ASP A 75 -16.97 10.80 10.28
CA ASP A 75 -17.86 11.69 11.04
C ASP A 75 -17.09 12.78 11.78
N ASN A 76 -15.82 12.52 12.10
CA ASN A 76 -14.91 13.47 12.74
C ASN A 76 -13.64 13.55 11.90
N PHE A 77 -13.63 14.52 10.97
CA PHE A 77 -12.51 14.74 10.06
C PHE A 77 -11.20 14.97 10.82
N TYR A 78 -11.18 15.82 11.84
CA TYR A 78 -9.94 16.16 12.56
C TYR A 78 -9.31 14.95 13.24
N PHE A 79 -10.12 14.10 13.87
CA PHE A 79 -9.64 12.88 14.50
C PHE A 79 -9.11 11.88 13.45
N SER A 80 -9.86 11.67 12.37
CA SER A 80 -9.44 10.76 11.30
C SER A 80 -8.23 11.27 10.53
N PHE A 81 -8.10 12.59 10.35
CA PHE A 81 -6.95 13.25 9.78
C PHE A 81 -5.71 13.04 10.66
N PHE A 82 -5.82 13.33 11.96
CA PHE A 82 -4.73 13.10 12.91
C PHE A 82 -4.27 11.64 12.90
N LEU A 83 -5.22 10.69 12.98
CA LEU A 83 -4.92 9.27 12.94
C LEU A 83 -4.23 8.87 11.63
N SER A 84 -4.72 9.38 10.49
CA SER A 84 -4.15 9.13 9.17
C SER A 84 -2.74 9.70 9.05
N ILE A 85 -2.49 10.87 9.63
CA ILE A 85 -1.14 11.46 9.66
C ILE A 85 -0.18 10.61 10.49
N VAL A 86 -0.55 10.30 11.73
CA VAL A 86 0.33 9.59 12.67
C VAL A 86 0.61 8.16 12.20
N ILE A 87 -0.39 7.46 11.68
CA ILE A 87 -0.24 6.05 11.30
C ILE A 87 0.34 5.88 9.90
N PHE A 88 -0.05 6.74 8.96
CA PHE A 88 0.16 6.48 7.54
C PHE A 88 0.88 7.62 6.81
N LEU A 89 0.32 8.83 6.79
CA LEU A 89 0.81 9.88 5.89
C LEU A 89 2.22 10.36 6.26
N LEU A 90 2.61 10.39 7.53
CA LEU A 90 3.97 10.81 7.93
C LEU A 90 5.05 9.90 7.33
N GLY A 91 4.93 8.58 7.48
CA GLY A 91 5.94 7.64 6.99
C GLY A 91 6.05 7.64 5.46
N TYR A 92 4.92 7.68 4.76
CA TYR A 92 4.89 7.64 3.29
C TYR A 92 5.10 9.00 2.62
N SER A 93 4.95 10.12 3.34
CA SER A 93 5.20 11.46 2.77
C SER A 93 6.60 11.98 3.08
N LEU A 94 7.23 11.57 4.19
CA LEU A 94 8.58 11.98 4.56
C LEU A 94 9.68 11.10 3.94
N GLU A 95 9.43 9.81 3.77
CA GLU A 95 10.29 8.89 3.00
C GLU A 95 9.49 8.32 1.83
N PRO A 96 9.23 9.10 0.76
CA PRO A 96 8.22 8.75 -0.21
C PRO A 96 8.59 7.49 -0.98
N VAL A 97 7.90 6.40 -0.64
CA VAL A 97 7.75 5.23 -1.49
C VAL A 97 6.73 5.60 -2.58
N LEU A 98 7.18 6.44 -3.51
CA LEU A 98 6.35 7.21 -4.45
C LEU A 98 5.40 6.32 -5.27
N ARG A 99 5.91 5.17 -5.72
CA ARG A 99 5.14 4.15 -6.45
C ARG A 99 3.96 3.61 -5.64
N GLN A 100 4.20 3.26 -4.38
CA GLN A 100 3.21 2.74 -3.45
C GLN A 100 2.16 3.82 -3.13
N LEU A 101 2.58 5.07 -2.96
CA LEU A 101 1.69 6.19 -2.68
C LEU A 101 0.71 6.45 -3.85
N ILE A 102 1.20 6.44 -5.09
CA ILE A 102 0.35 6.57 -6.29
C ILE A 102 -0.64 5.39 -6.36
N ALA A 103 -0.13 4.16 -6.21
CA ALA A 103 -0.96 2.96 -6.29
C ALA A 103 -2.07 2.96 -5.21
N LEU A 104 -1.75 3.35 -3.97
CA LEU A 104 -2.74 3.48 -2.91
C LEU A 104 -3.78 4.55 -3.23
N THR A 105 -3.35 5.72 -3.72
CA THR A 105 -4.26 6.81 -4.08
C THR A 105 -5.28 6.34 -5.11
N LEU A 106 -4.84 5.58 -6.12
CA LEU A 106 -5.73 4.98 -7.12
C LEU A 106 -6.71 3.99 -6.48
N ILE A 107 -6.25 3.11 -5.59
CA ILE A 107 -7.13 2.17 -4.86
C ILE A 107 -8.19 2.91 -4.05
N VAL A 108 -7.82 3.99 -3.34
CA VAL A 108 -8.73 4.84 -2.57
C VAL A 108 -9.79 5.47 -3.49
N ILE A 109 -9.39 6.02 -4.63
CA ILE A 109 -10.31 6.53 -5.66
C ILE A 109 -11.23 5.41 -6.18
N GLY A 110 -10.72 4.18 -6.25
CA GLY A 110 -11.43 2.98 -6.67
C GLY A 110 -12.54 2.52 -5.74
N PHE A 111 -12.47 2.83 -4.44
CA PHE A 111 -13.46 2.35 -3.45
C PHE A 111 -14.90 2.76 -3.77
N LYS A 112 -15.11 3.93 -4.37
CA LYS A 112 -16.46 4.34 -4.82
C LYS A 112 -17.09 3.36 -5.81
N TYR A 113 -16.29 2.58 -6.56
CA TYR A 113 -16.78 1.58 -7.50
C TYR A 113 -17.10 0.24 -6.85
N ILE A 114 -16.51 -0.07 -5.70
CA ILE A 114 -16.92 -1.20 -4.87
C ILE A 114 -18.37 -0.94 -4.43
N GLU A 115 -18.62 0.19 -3.78
CA GLU A 115 -19.95 0.55 -3.26
C GLU A 115 -21.02 0.67 -4.34
N LYS A 116 -20.66 1.21 -5.51
CA LYS A 116 -21.55 1.29 -6.68
C LYS A 116 -21.70 -0.05 -7.42
N ARG A 117 -21.07 -1.13 -6.92
CA ARG A 117 -21.05 -2.47 -7.52
C ARG A 117 -20.64 -2.47 -8.98
N CYS A 118 -19.69 -1.60 -9.33
CA CYS A 118 -19.18 -1.40 -10.68
C CYS A 118 -17.85 -2.17 -10.86
N PHE A 119 -17.94 -3.50 -10.98
CA PHE A 119 -16.77 -4.39 -11.04
C PHE A 119 -15.73 -3.96 -12.08
N PHE A 120 -16.14 -3.74 -13.33
CA PHE A 120 -15.19 -3.39 -14.39
C PHE A 120 -14.48 -2.06 -14.15
N LYS A 121 -15.15 -1.06 -13.56
CA LYS A 121 -14.52 0.22 -13.21
C LYS A 121 -13.50 0.04 -12.09
N TYR A 122 -13.82 -0.78 -11.09
CA TYR A 122 -12.87 -1.13 -10.04
C TYR A 122 -11.66 -1.89 -10.59
N LEU A 123 -11.90 -2.90 -11.43
CA LEU A 123 -10.86 -3.70 -12.06
C LEU A 123 -9.90 -2.83 -12.89
N LEU A 124 -10.40 -1.89 -13.67
CA LEU A 124 -9.56 -0.95 -14.43
C LEU A 124 -8.67 -0.10 -13.51
N ILE A 125 -9.20 0.35 -12.37
CA ILE A 125 -8.41 1.09 -11.38
C ILE A 125 -7.30 0.20 -10.79
N ILE A 126 -7.59 -1.06 -10.46
CA ILE A 126 -6.58 -1.99 -9.94
C ILE A 126 -5.51 -2.31 -10.98
N ILE A 127 -5.90 -2.56 -12.23
CA ILE A 127 -4.96 -2.79 -13.33
C ILE A 127 -4.02 -1.57 -13.47
N LEU A 128 -4.57 -0.35 -13.42
CA LEU A 128 -3.78 0.87 -13.46
C LEU A 128 -2.85 1.01 -12.24
N ALA A 129 -3.34 0.74 -11.02
CA ALA A 129 -2.54 0.79 -9.80
C ALA A 129 -1.37 -0.21 -9.84
N VAL A 130 -1.60 -1.41 -10.38
CA VAL A 130 -0.56 -2.43 -10.58
C VAL A 130 0.56 -1.95 -11.51
N GLN A 131 0.27 -1.07 -12.48
CA GLN A 131 1.29 -0.48 -13.35
C GLN A 131 2.23 0.48 -12.60
N PHE A 132 1.85 0.98 -11.43
CA PHE A 132 2.72 1.77 -10.55
C PHE A 132 3.39 0.91 -9.49
N HIS A 133 2.68 -0.08 -8.97
CA HIS A 133 3.24 -1.00 -7.98
C HIS A 133 2.56 -2.35 -7.98
N LEU A 134 3.32 -3.43 -8.23
CA LEU A 134 2.77 -4.78 -8.42
C LEU A 134 1.91 -5.27 -7.24
N SER A 135 2.29 -4.94 -6.00
CA SER A 135 1.55 -5.39 -4.81
C SER A 135 0.15 -4.79 -4.69
N ALA A 136 -0.18 -3.74 -5.46
CA ALA A 136 -1.53 -3.20 -5.55
C ALA A 136 -2.57 -4.25 -5.99
N PHE A 137 -2.12 -5.33 -6.65
CA PHE A 137 -2.97 -6.48 -6.98
C PHE A 137 -3.65 -7.10 -5.74
N ILE A 138 -3.04 -6.99 -4.56
CA ILE A 138 -3.61 -7.46 -3.29
C ILE A 138 -4.94 -6.75 -2.97
N ALA A 139 -5.21 -5.57 -3.54
CA ALA A 139 -6.49 -4.89 -3.38
C ALA A 139 -7.61 -5.49 -4.26
N PHE A 140 -7.30 -6.34 -5.25
CA PHE A 140 -8.31 -6.95 -6.12
C PHE A 140 -9.44 -7.68 -5.35
N PRO A 141 -9.14 -8.55 -4.37
CA PRO A 141 -10.17 -9.28 -3.62
C PRO A 141 -11.12 -8.38 -2.81
N LEU A 142 -10.72 -7.14 -2.48
CA LEU A 142 -11.53 -6.22 -1.66
C LEU A 142 -12.93 -5.98 -2.27
N TYR A 143 -13.06 -6.02 -3.60
CA TYR A 143 -14.35 -5.88 -4.27
C TYR A 143 -15.35 -6.95 -3.83
N PHE A 144 -14.89 -8.18 -3.58
CA PHE A 144 -15.75 -9.29 -3.20
C PHE A 144 -16.05 -9.32 -1.70
N LEU A 145 -15.21 -8.68 -0.88
CA LEU A 145 -15.39 -8.62 0.57
C LEU A 145 -16.62 -7.80 1.00
N GLU A 146 -17.10 -6.86 0.18
CA GLU A 146 -18.33 -6.11 0.46
C GLU A 146 -19.54 -7.03 0.70
N LYS A 147 -19.55 -8.22 0.08
CA LYS A 147 -20.63 -9.20 0.22
C LYS A 147 -20.56 -10.00 1.53
N ILE A 148 -19.45 -9.92 2.26
CA ILE A 148 -19.21 -10.70 3.47
C ILE A 148 -19.68 -9.91 4.68
N LYS A 149 -20.79 -10.36 5.29
CA LYS A 149 -21.19 -9.90 6.62
C LYS A 149 -20.25 -10.52 7.66
N LEU A 150 -19.39 -9.70 8.24
CA LEU A 150 -18.49 -10.07 9.33
C LEU A 150 -19.20 -9.90 10.67
N ASP A 151 -19.59 -11.02 11.28
CA ASP A 151 -19.96 -11.03 12.70
C ASP A 151 -18.70 -11.09 13.58
N LYS A 152 -18.87 -10.87 14.88
CA LYS A 152 -17.75 -10.85 15.85
C LYS A 152 -16.97 -12.18 15.88
N LYS A 153 -17.65 -13.32 15.67
CA LYS A 153 -17.02 -14.66 15.70
C LYS A 153 -16.17 -14.87 14.45
N ARG A 154 -16.72 -14.59 13.26
CA ARG A 154 -16.01 -14.68 11.98
C ARG A 154 -14.79 -13.77 11.96
N TYR A 155 -14.92 -12.55 12.47
CA TYR A 155 -13.77 -11.65 12.61
C TYR A 155 -12.70 -12.25 13.52
N LEU A 156 -13.06 -12.79 14.69
CA LEU A 156 -12.09 -13.41 15.58
C LEU A 156 -11.37 -14.60 14.91
N PHE A 157 -12.09 -15.43 14.14
CA PHE A 157 -11.47 -16.52 13.37
C PHE A 157 -10.52 -16.03 12.29
N ILE A 158 -10.94 -15.06 11.47
CA ILE A 158 -10.08 -14.44 10.45
C ILE A 158 -8.85 -13.83 11.12
N PHE A 159 -9.06 -13.14 12.23
CA PHE A 159 -8.02 -12.48 13.00
C PHE A 159 -6.97 -13.48 13.51
N ILE A 160 -7.40 -14.55 14.18
CA ILE A 160 -6.52 -15.62 14.66
C ILE A 160 -5.80 -16.28 13.48
N GLY A 161 -6.50 -16.54 12.37
CA GLY A 161 -5.91 -17.11 11.16
C GLY A 161 -4.82 -16.22 10.55
N VAL A 162 -5.05 -14.91 10.47
CA VAL A 162 -4.05 -13.93 10.02
C VAL A 162 -2.86 -13.88 10.97
N TYR A 163 -3.10 -13.89 12.28
CA TYR A 163 -2.03 -13.88 13.27
C TYR A 163 -1.15 -15.14 13.19
N ILE A 164 -1.77 -16.32 13.14
CA ILE A 164 -1.05 -17.60 12.99
C ILE A 164 -0.29 -17.64 11.67
N SER A 165 -0.89 -17.20 10.56
CA SER A 165 -0.20 -17.18 9.27
C SER A 165 1.01 -16.25 9.28
N ILE A 166 0.95 -15.08 9.94
CA ILE A 166 2.13 -14.21 10.13
C ILE A 166 3.23 -14.92 10.93
N LEU A 167 2.90 -15.65 11.99
CA LEU A 167 3.88 -16.39 12.78
C LEU A 167 4.58 -17.50 11.96
N LEU A 168 3.85 -18.12 11.03
CA LEU A 168 4.37 -19.22 10.22
C LEU A 168 5.00 -18.77 8.91
N ILE A 169 4.83 -17.51 8.50
CA ILE A 169 5.12 -17.09 7.12
C ILE A 169 6.59 -17.19 6.74
N SER A 170 7.51 -16.99 7.68
CA SER A 170 8.95 -17.17 7.43
C SER A 170 9.30 -18.64 7.16
N ASN A 171 8.68 -19.57 7.89
CA ASN A 171 8.87 -21.01 7.67
C ASN A 171 8.25 -21.45 6.35
N ILE A 172 7.03 -20.98 6.06
CA ILE A 172 6.35 -21.23 4.78
C ILE A 172 7.19 -20.68 3.63
N PHE A 173 7.77 -19.48 3.78
CA PHE A 173 8.63 -18.88 2.76
C PHE A 173 9.87 -19.76 2.47
N LEU A 174 10.53 -20.29 3.50
CA LEU A 174 11.69 -21.19 3.34
C LEU A 174 11.32 -22.49 2.63
N GLU A 175 10.17 -23.08 2.93
CA GLU A 175 9.67 -24.26 2.20
C GLU A 175 9.35 -23.90 0.74
N LEU A 176 8.68 -22.78 0.50
CA LEU A 176 8.32 -22.34 -0.85
C LEU A 176 9.54 -22.02 -1.71
N THR A 177 10.61 -21.46 -1.16
CA THR A 177 11.83 -21.17 -1.94
C THR A 177 12.55 -22.45 -2.39
N SER A 178 12.40 -23.55 -1.65
CA SER A 178 12.92 -24.86 -2.06
C SER A 178 12.25 -25.40 -3.33
N VAL A 179 10.97 -25.08 -3.54
CA VAL A 179 10.20 -25.47 -4.74
C VAL A 179 10.27 -24.40 -5.83
N PHE A 180 10.31 -23.12 -5.45
CA PHE A 180 10.31 -21.97 -6.35
C PHE A 180 11.49 -21.03 -6.06
N PRO A 181 12.71 -21.33 -6.58
CA PRO A 181 13.91 -20.56 -6.29
C PRO A 181 13.83 -19.06 -6.66
N LYS A 182 12.96 -18.69 -7.62
CA LYS A 182 12.71 -17.27 -7.96
C LYS A 182 12.21 -16.43 -6.78
N LEU A 183 11.68 -17.05 -5.73
CA LEU A 183 11.25 -16.38 -4.51
C LEU A 183 12.43 -15.89 -3.64
N LEU A 184 13.64 -16.42 -3.83
CA LEU A 184 14.83 -16.02 -3.08
C LEU A 184 15.14 -14.52 -3.18
N LYS A 185 14.74 -13.86 -4.27
CA LYS A 185 14.86 -12.39 -4.38
C LYS A 185 14.11 -11.62 -3.29
N TYR A 186 13.15 -12.26 -2.61
CA TYR A 186 12.39 -11.67 -1.50
C TYR A 186 12.92 -12.08 -0.12
N GLU A 187 13.98 -12.89 -0.04
CA GLU A 187 14.51 -13.45 1.21
C GLU A 187 14.77 -12.38 2.27
N HIS A 188 15.33 -11.24 1.87
CA HIS A 188 15.62 -10.13 2.76
C HIS A 188 14.35 -9.59 3.46
N TYR A 189 13.17 -9.67 2.84
CA TYR A 189 11.90 -9.24 3.45
C TYR A 189 11.35 -10.23 4.47
N PHE A 190 11.74 -11.50 4.41
CA PHE A 190 11.27 -12.51 5.35
C PHE A 190 12.28 -12.76 6.48
N LEU A 191 13.57 -12.76 6.16
CA LEU A 191 14.63 -13.24 7.06
C LEU A 191 15.52 -12.15 7.68
N SER A 192 15.53 -10.92 7.16
CA SER A 192 16.43 -9.89 7.70
C SER A 192 16.09 -9.52 9.14
N SER A 193 17.09 -9.29 9.99
CA SER A 193 16.85 -8.89 11.39
C SER A 193 16.25 -7.48 11.52
N ARG A 194 16.43 -6.64 10.49
CA ARG A 194 15.92 -5.27 10.44
C ARG A 194 14.50 -5.16 9.85
N TYR A 195 14.17 -5.96 8.84
CA TYR A 195 12.92 -5.84 8.09
C TYR A 195 12.10 -7.13 8.02
N GLY A 196 12.70 -8.26 8.39
CA GLY A 196 12.10 -9.57 8.36
C GLY A 196 11.06 -9.78 9.45
N LEU A 197 10.08 -10.61 9.12
CA LEU A 197 9.05 -11.07 10.04
C LEU A 197 9.61 -12.05 11.08
N SER A 198 10.84 -12.55 10.87
CA SER A 198 11.62 -13.40 11.80
C SER A 198 12.29 -12.64 12.96
N ARG A 199 11.97 -11.35 13.17
CA ARG A 199 12.56 -10.59 14.29
C ARG A 199 12.14 -11.23 15.61
N ASN A 200 13.10 -11.76 16.37
CA ASN A 200 12.89 -12.22 17.74
C ASN A 200 12.40 -11.04 18.60
N ARG A 201 11.09 -10.95 18.81
CA ARG A 201 10.50 -10.03 19.77
C ARG A 201 10.58 -10.66 21.16
N SER A 202 10.83 -9.83 22.17
CA SER A 202 10.68 -10.29 23.54
C SER A 202 9.22 -10.63 23.81
N ILE A 203 8.97 -11.51 24.79
CA ILE A 203 7.61 -11.84 25.24
C ILE A 203 6.81 -10.57 25.54
N LEU A 204 7.45 -9.57 26.17
CA LEU A 204 6.84 -8.28 26.45
C LEU A 204 6.46 -7.52 25.17
N GLY A 205 7.32 -7.54 24.14
CA GLY A 205 7.04 -6.96 22.83
C GLY A 205 5.84 -7.59 22.13
N GLU A 206 5.67 -8.92 22.23
CA GLU A 206 4.50 -9.60 21.69
C GLU A 206 3.22 -9.27 22.45
N ILE A 207 3.29 -9.17 23.79
CA ILE A 207 2.16 -8.73 24.60
C ILE A 207 1.71 -7.32 24.19
N TYR A 208 2.65 -6.38 24.02
CA TYR A 208 2.32 -5.03 23.54
C TYR A 208 1.65 -5.04 22.16
N HIS A 209 2.17 -5.84 21.22
CA HIS A 209 1.57 -5.98 19.90
C HIS A 209 0.15 -6.55 19.96
N ILE A 210 -0.09 -7.61 20.74
CA ILE A 210 -1.42 -8.20 20.92
C ILE A 210 -2.38 -7.17 21.52
N ILE A 211 -1.96 -6.42 22.55
CA ILE A 211 -2.78 -5.38 23.17
C ILE A 211 -3.15 -4.30 22.14
N LEU A 212 -2.18 -3.79 21.37
CA LEU A 212 -2.43 -2.79 20.33
C LEU A 212 -3.46 -3.29 19.32
N ILE A 213 -3.32 -4.54 18.88
CA ILE A 213 -4.22 -5.13 17.91
C ILE A 213 -5.63 -5.32 18.48
N ILE A 214 -5.77 -5.73 19.74
CA ILE A 214 -7.07 -5.81 20.43
C ILE A 214 -7.72 -4.42 20.50
N VAL A 215 -6.95 -3.39 20.86
CA VAL A 215 -7.43 -2.01 20.91
C VAL A 215 -7.89 -1.55 19.52
N TYR A 216 -7.10 -1.79 18.47
CA TYR A 216 -7.51 -1.47 17.10
C TYR A 216 -8.77 -2.21 16.67
N GLY A 217 -8.87 -3.51 16.94
CA GLY A 217 -10.07 -4.28 16.68
C GLY A 217 -11.29 -3.73 17.41
N TYR A 218 -11.13 -3.36 18.69
CA TYR A 218 -12.18 -2.72 19.47
C TYR A 218 -12.64 -1.39 18.82
N ILE A 219 -11.70 -0.53 18.42
CA ILE A 219 -12.01 0.73 17.74
C ILE A 219 -12.77 0.48 16.43
N VAL A 220 -12.38 -0.53 15.63
CA VAL A 220 -13.08 -0.85 14.37
C VAL A 220 -14.51 -1.33 14.61
N PHE A 221 -14.75 -2.22 15.59
CA PHE A 221 -16.09 -2.75 15.86
C PHE A 221 -17.02 -1.78 16.58
N TYR A 222 -16.49 -1.04 17.54
CA TYR A 222 -17.30 -0.17 18.40
C TYR A 222 -17.31 1.27 17.89
N GLY A 223 -16.30 1.71 17.14
CA GLY A 223 -16.28 3.04 16.54
C GLY A 223 -17.49 3.30 15.63
N TYR A 224 -17.91 2.30 14.84
CA TYR A 224 -19.11 2.43 14.01
C TYR A 224 -20.40 2.56 14.83
N ASN A 225 -20.46 2.03 16.06
CA ASN A 225 -21.64 2.17 16.91
C ASN A 225 -21.89 3.60 17.36
N PHE A 226 -20.85 4.43 17.41
CA PHE A 226 -20.95 5.85 17.77
C PHE A 226 -21.05 6.76 16.53
N SER A 227 -21.11 6.18 15.32
CA SER A 227 -21.20 6.92 14.08
C SER A 227 -22.59 7.53 13.87
N LYS A 228 -22.64 8.81 13.51
CA LYS A 228 -23.88 9.50 13.11
C LYS A 228 -24.44 8.96 11.79
N LYS A 229 -23.60 8.31 10.98
CA LYS A 229 -23.95 7.68 9.69
C LYS A 229 -24.40 6.21 9.83
N LYS A 230 -24.54 5.69 11.06
CA LYS A 230 -25.00 4.32 11.31
C LYS A 230 -26.42 4.13 10.74
N LYS A 231 -26.53 3.33 9.68
CA LYS A 231 -27.84 2.86 9.20
C LYS A 231 -28.37 1.80 10.17
N ASN A 232 -29.61 2.00 10.63
CA ASN A 232 -30.35 1.06 11.50
C ASN A 232 -30.43 -0.33 10.89
#